data_AF-A0A6M6DZR4-F1
#
_entry.id   AF-A0A6M6DZR4-F1
#
_cell.length_a   1.000
_cell.length_b   1.000
_cell.length_c   1.000
_cell.angle_alpha   90.00
_cell.angle_beta   90.00
_cell.angle_gamma   90.00
#
_symmetry.space_group_name_H-M   'P 1'
#
loop_
_entity.id
_entity.type
_entity.pdbx_description
1 polymer ?
#
loop_
_entity_poly.entity_id
_entity_poly.type
_entity_poly.pdbx_seq_one_letter_code
_entity_poly.pdbx_strand_id
1 'polypeptide(L)' 'MNIQKDIYVNRLPLKEKIEYFRNEMVSTGLKEGFSSPKTVEISQNLDALLNKLLEISKF' A
#
# COMPACT_ATOMS: atom_id res chain seq x y z
N MET A 1 20.64 19.17 -8.34
CA MET A 1 19.57 18.37 -7.70
C MET A 1 18.49 18.14 -8.76
N ASN A 2 18.14 16.88 -9.06
CA ASN A 2 17.20 16.57 -10.13
C ASN A 2 15.86 16.19 -9.51
N ILE A 3 14.94 17.18 -9.47
CA ILE A 3 13.67 17.13 -8.73
C ILE A 3 12.83 15.90 -9.14
N GLN A 4 12.86 15.50 -10.42
CA GLN A 4 12.16 14.32 -10.92
C GLN A 4 12.66 13.01 -10.29
N LYS A 5 13.98 12.91 -10.06
CA LYS A 5 14.63 11.73 -9.48
C LYS A 5 14.34 11.64 -7.98
N ASP A 6 14.36 12.77 -7.28
CA ASP A 6 14.09 12.84 -5.84
C ASP A 6 12.62 12.50 -5.52
N ILE A 7 11.67 12.92 -6.37
CA ILE A 7 10.26 12.52 -6.25
C ILE A 7 10.09 11.01 -6.47
N TYR A 8 10.78 10.43 -7.45
CA TYR A 8 10.69 9.00 -7.73
C TYR A 8 11.27 8.14 -6.60
N VAL A 9 12.44 8.52 -6.07
CA VAL A 9 13.11 7.82 -4.97
C VAL A 9 12.27 7.89 -3.69
N ASN A 10 11.61 9.01 -3.41
CA ASN A 10 10.70 9.12 -2.27
C ASN A 10 9.41 8.29 -2.41
N ARG A 11 9.00 7.94 -3.65
CA ARG A 11 7.81 7.10 -3.90
C ARG A 11 8.11 5.59 -3.84
N LEU A 12 9.38 5.18 -3.96
CA LEU A 12 9.77 3.77 -3.97
C LEU A 12 9.39 3.03 -2.66
N PRO A 13 9.69 3.58 -1.46
CA PRO A 13 9.34 2.92 -0.20
C PRO A 13 7.84 2.76 0.02
N LEU A 14 7.04 3.72 -0.48
CA LEU A 14 5.58 3.66 -0.38
C LEU A 14 5.01 2.54 -1.26
N LYS A 15 5.52 2.41 -2.49
CA LYS A 15 5.10 1.34 -3.41
C LYS A 15 5.46 -0.05 -2.86
N GLU A 16 6.66 -0.22 -2.31
CA GLU A 16 7.08 -1.47 -1.69
C GLU A 16 6.17 -1.85 -0.52
N LYS A 17 5.80 -0.87 0.32
CA LYS A 17 4.85 -1.09 1.43
C LYS A 17 3.46 -1.47 0.93
N ILE A 18 2.98 -0.85 -0.15
CA ILE A 18 1.70 -1.22 -0.78
C ILE A 18 1.72 -2.67 -1.26
N GLU A 19 2.78 -3.09 -1.96
CA GLU A 19 2.89 -4.47 -2.46
C GLU A 19 3.01 -5.49 -1.31
N TYR A 20 3.73 -5.14 -0.23
CA TYR A 20 3.77 -5.96 0.98
C TYR A 20 2.36 -6.19 1.57
N PHE A 21 1.60 -5.11 1.82
CA PHE A 21 0.26 -5.22 2.40
C PHE A 21 -0.73 -5.90 1.46
N ARG A 22 -0.59 -5.74 0.14
CA ARG A 22 -1.40 -6.47 -0.85
C ARG A 22 -1.17 -7.98 -0.73
N ASN A 23 0.08 -8.41 -0.69
CA ASN A 23 0.41 -9.83 -0.57
C ASN A 23 -0.02 -10.41 0.78
N GLU A 24 0.12 -9.65 1.86
CA GLU A 24 -0.36 -10.05 3.18
C GLU A 24 -1.89 -10.18 3.22
N MET A 25 -2.61 -9.25 2.61
CA MET A 25 -4.08 -9.28 2.53
C MET A 25 -4.57 -10.51 1.77
N VAL A 26 -3.97 -10.78 0.60
CA VAL A 26 -4.35 -11.95 -0.23
C VAL A 26 -4.05 -13.25 0.51
N SER A 27 -2.85 -13.39 1.07
CA SER A 27 -2.47 -14.61 1.80
C SER A 27 -3.34 -14.84 3.04
N THR A 28 -3.66 -13.79 3.80
CA THR A 28 -4.55 -13.86 4.97
C THR A 28 -5.99 -14.15 4.54
N GLY A 29 -6.48 -13.51 3.46
CA GLY A 29 -7.82 -13.75 2.92
C GLY A 29 -8.02 -15.19 2.43
N LEU A 30 -6.99 -15.80 1.84
CA LEU A 30 -7.00 -17.21 1.45
C LEU A 30 -6.97 -18.17 2.65
N LYS A 31 -6.34 -17.78 3.76
CA LYS A 31 -6.18 -18.63 4.96
C LYS A 31 -7.34 -18.50 5.95
N GLU A 32 -7.83 -17.29 6.16
CA GLU A 32 -8.74 -16.92 7.25
C GLU A 32 -10.09 -16.40 6.72
N GLY A 33 -10.19 -16.14 5.40
CA GLY A 33 -11.35 -15.52 4.75
C GLY A 33 -11.18 -14.01 4.58
N PHE A 34 -11.68 -13.46 3.46
CA PHE A 34 -11.59 -12.03 3.16
C PHE A 34 -12.40 -11.13 4.10
N SER A 35 -13.41 -11.69 4.76
CA SER A 35 -14.20 -11.00 5.77
C SER A 35 -13.69 -11.23 7.20
N SER A 36 -12.57 -11.93 7.39
CA SER A 36 -12.00 -12.07 8.73
C SER A 36 -11.58 -10.70 9.27
N PRO A 37 -11.72 -10.44 10.58
CA PRO A 37 -11.34 -9.15 11.17
C PRO A 37 -9.91 -8.74 10.79
N LYS A 38 -9.00 -9.72 10.72
CA LYS A 38 -7.61 -9.52 10.34
C LYS A 38 -7.45 -9.13 8.87
N THR A 39 -8.11 -9.81 7.94
CA THR A 39 -8.03 -9.42 6.52
C THR A 39 -8.63 -8.02 6.30
N VAL A 40 -9.71 -7.69 7.03
CA VAL A 40 -10.31 -6.35 7.01
C VAL A 40 -9.32 -5.28 7.51
N GLU A 41 -8.65 -5.52 8.64
CA GLU A 41 -7.63 -4.59 9.16
C GLU A 41 -6.48 -4.37 8.16
N ILE A 42 -5.98 -5.44 7.54
CA ILE A 42 -4.93 -5.34 6.51
C ILE A 42 -5.44 -4.53 5.31
N SER A 43 -6.70 -4.74 4.89
CA SER A 43 -7.30 -4.00 3.76
C SER A 43 -7.43 -2.50 4.06
N GLN A 44 -7.76 -2.11 5.29
CA GLN A 44 -7.84 -0.71 5.72
C GLN A 44 -6.46 -0.04 5.72
N ASN A 45 -5.43 -0.75 6.18
CA ASN A 45 -4.05 -0.29 6.12
C ASN A 45 -3.57 -0.11 4.67
N LEU A 46 -3.93 -1.05 3.79
CA LEU A 46 -3.63 -0.96 2.35
C LEU A 46 -4.33 0.25 1.71
N ASP A 47 -5.60 0.48 2.02
CA ASP A 47 -6.37 1.62 1.52
C ASP A 47 -5.74 2.97 1.91
N ALA A 48 -5.31 3.13 3.17
CA ALA A 48 -4.61 4.32 3.63
C ALA A 48 -3.31 4.61 2.83
N LEU A 49 -2.56 3.56 2.49
CA LEU A 49 -1.34 3.69 1.69
C LEU A 49 -1.65 4.07 0.23
N LEU A 50 -2.70 3.51 -0.35
CA LEU A 50 -3.17 3.84 -1.70
C LEU A 50 -3.65 5.30 -1.76
N ASN A 51 -4.41 5.75 -0.78
CA ASN A 51 -4.85 7.15 -0.67
C ASN A 51 -3.65 8.11 -0.56
N LYS A 52 -2.65 7.77 0.26
CA LYS A 52 -1.41 8.55 0.34
C LYS A 52 -0.66 8.61 -1.00
N LEU A 53 -0.61 7.51 -1.75
CA LEU A 53 0.00 7.49 -3.07
C LEU A 53 -0.78 8.39 -4.06
N LEU A 54 -2.11 8.36 -3.99
CA LEU A 54 -2.97 9.21 -4.80
C LEU A 54 -2.73 10.70 -4.49
N GLU A 55 -2.66 11.09 -3.22
CA GLU A 55 -2.37 12.47 -2.80
C GLU A 55 -1.04 12.96 -3.36
N ILE A 56 0.02 12.14 -3.24
CA ILE A 56 1.34 12.47 -3.77
C ILE A 56 1.31 12.60 -5.30
N SER A 57 0.46 11.83 -6.00
CA SER A 57 0.37 11.85 -7.46
C SER A 57 -0.40 13.04 -8.06
N LYS A 58 -1.13 13.80 -7.23
CA LYS A 58 -1.86 15.00 -7.66
C LYS A 58 -0.95 16.22 -7.88
N PHE A 59 0.34 16.10 -7.55
CA PHE A 59 1.39 17.11 -7.72
C PHE A 59 2.58 16.51 -8.49
#